data_AF-A0A924RW16-F1
#
_entry.id   AF-A0A924RW16-F1
#
_cell.length_a   1.000
_cell.length_b   1.000
_cell.length_c   1.000
_cell.angle_alpha   90.00
_cell.angle_beta   90.00
_cell.angle_gamma   90.00
#
_symmetry.space_group_name_H-M   'P 1'
#
loop_
_entity.id
_entity.type
_entity.pdbx_description
1 polymer ?
#
loop_
_entity_poly.entity_id
_entity_poly.type
_entity_poly.pdbx_seq_one_letter_code
_entity_poly.pdbx_strand_id
1 'polypeptide(L)'
;MVSKRHLRGTEPLGFVKPLSLPNCPLCGRPMTPGASVDEHHLLPKSCGGKVKELVHRICHRKIHATLSERELGKDFHTWAALRQHPEIATFVNWVAGKPATFYDNSRKPARRGG
;
A
#
# COMPACT_ATOMS: atom_id res chain seq x y z
N MET A 1 -54.21 25.03 4.62
CA MET A 1 -53.07 25.20 3.69
C MET A 1 -51.90 24.44 4.27
N VAL A 2 -51.40 23.41 3.56
CA VAL A 2 -50.45 22.43 4.08
C VAL A 2 -49.04 23.04 4.10
N SER A 3 -48.53 23.35 5.29
CA SER A 3 -47.18 23.90 5.44
C SER A 3 -46.14 22.80 5.17
N LYS A 4 -45.39 23.00 4.08
CA LYS A 4 -44.23 22.20 3.64
C LYS A 4 -43.25 21.99 4.80
N ARG A 5 -43.10 20.74 5.24
CA ARG A 5 -41.99 20.31 6.11
C ARG A 5 -40.67 20.46 5.36
N HIS A 6 -39.83 21.36 5.86
CA HIS A 6 -38.48 21.63 5.38
C HIS A 6 -37.54 20.44 5.66
N LEU A 7 -36.86 20.03 4.59
CA LEU A 7 -35.49 19.52 4.44
C LEU A 7 -34.88 18.60 5.54
N ARG A 8 -34.47 17.42 5.05
CA ARG A 8 -33.68 16.39 5.75
C ARG A 8 -32.33 16.95 6.17
N GLY A 9 -31.92 16.59 7.39
CA GLY A 9 -30.63 16.94 7.98
C GLY A 9 -29.46 16.55 7.07
N THR A 10 -28.63 17.54 6.77
CA THR A 10 -27.28 17.33 6.24
C THR A 10 -26.37 17.36 7.46
N GLU A 11 -26.16 16.19 8.07
CA GLU A 11 -25.11 16.07 9.09
C GLU A 11 -23.77 16.20 8.36
N PRO A 12 -22.87 17.13 8.75
CA PRO A 12 -21.56 17.21 8.13
C PRO A 12 -20.82 15.93 8.49
N LEU A 13 -20.44 15.18 7.45
CA LEU A 13 -19.58 14.00 7.53
C LEU A 13 -18.43 14.31 8.50
N GLY A 14 -18.49 13.67 9.66
CA GLY A 14 -17.57 13.90 10.76
C GLY A 14 -16.14 13.91 10.26
N PHE A 15 -15.42 14.95 10.66
CA PHE A 15 -13.99 15.07 10.44
C PHE A 15 -13.30 13.90 11.14
N VAL A 16 -13.13 12.79 10.44
CA VAL A 16 -12.40 11.63 10.94
C VAL A 16 -10.96 12.09 11.13
N LYS A 17 -10.59 12.26 12.40
CA LYS A 17 -9.21 12.46 12.84
C LYS A 17 -8.35 11.46 12.07
N PRO A 18 -7.40 11.89 11.20
CA PRO A 18 -6.61 10.94 10.46
C PRO A 18 -5.79 10.18 11.49
N LEU A 19 -6.20 8.95 11.77
CA LEU A 19 -5.36 7.98 12.44
C LEU A 19 -4.12 7.90 11.56
N SER A 20 -3.07 8.62 11.94
CA SER A 20 -1.82 8.63 11.20
C SER A 20 -1.31 7.21 11.22
N LEU A 21 -1.49 6.50 10.11
CA LEU A 21 -0.97 5.15 9.97
C LEU A 21 0.55 5.22 10.03
N PRO A 22 1.20 4.14 10.50
CA PRO A 22 2.64 4.04 10.44
C PRO A 22 3.13 4.25 9.00
N ASN A 23 4.31 4.86 8.88
CA ASN A 23 4.97 5.04 7.59
C ASN A 23 5.27 3.67 6.95
N CYS A 24 5.32 3.62 5.62
CA CYS A 24 5.66 2.40 4.91
C CYS A 24 7.05 1.91 5.27
N PRO A 25 7.24 0.66 5.75
CA PRO A 25 8.57 0.16 6.09
C PRO A 25 9.48 0.02 4.86
N LEU A 26 8.89 -0.09 3.65
CA LEU A 26 9.64 -0.15 2.39
C LEU A 26 10.08 1.24 1.89
N CYS A 27 9.14 2.19 1.80
CA CYS A 27 9.38 3.49 1.15
C CYS A 27 9.38 4.70 2.10
N GLY A 28 9.11 4.52 3.38
CA GLY A 28 9.14 5.56 4.42
C GLY A 28 8.00 6.58 4.38
N ARG A 29 7.03 6.43 3.48
CA ARG A 29 5.97 7.41 3.26
C ARG A 29 4.79 7.27 4.20
N PRO A 30 4.11 8.38 4.57
CA PRO A 30 2.92 8.32 5.40
C PRO A 30 1.78 7.65 4.63
N MET A 31 1.08 6.77 5.33
CA MET A 31 -0.06 6.04 4.79
C MET A 31 -1.36 6.73 5.15
N THR A 32 -2.28 6.82 4.19
CA THR A 32 -3.67 7.21 4.45
C THR A 32 -4.51 5.95 4.62
N PRO A 33 -5.28 5.82 5.73
CA PRO A 33 -6.19 4.70 5.91
C PRO A 33 -7.22 4.65 4.77
N GLY A 34 -7.45 3.46 4.21
CA GLY A 34 -8.42 3.25 3.12
C GLY A 34 -7.89 2.34 2.02
N ALA A 35 -8.32 2.57 0.78
CA ALA A 35 -8.09 1.68 -0.36
C ALA A 35 -6.65 1.67 -0.93
N SER A 36 -5.72 2.36 -0.30
CA SER A 36 -4.33 2.56 -0.77
C SER A 36 -3.30 1.73 0.01
N VAL A 37 -3.70 1.14 1.14
CA VAL A 37 -2.87 0.29 2.00
C VAL A 37 -3.32 -1.17 1.92
N ASP A 38 -2.37 -2.08 2.10
CA ASP A 38 -2.57 -3.53 2.06
C ASP A 38 -1.65 -4.18 3.10
N GLU A 39 -2.05 -5.32 3.65
CA GLU A 39 -1.22 -6.10 4.57
C GLU A 39 -0.26 -6.98 3.77
N HIS A 40 1.05 -6.86 4.02
CA HIS A 40 2.05 -7.73 3.42
C HIS A 40 2.70 -8.64 4.47
N HIS A 41 2.92 -9.89 4.08
CA HIS A 41 3.62 -10.91 4.87
C HIS A 41 5.03 -11.07 4.32
N LEU A 42 6.04 -10.63 5.07
CA LEU A 42 7.45 -10.81 4.70
C LEU A 42 7.92 -12.27 4.81
N LEU A 43 7.39 -12.99 5.79
CA LEU A 43 7.77 -14.36 6.08
C LEU A 43 6.58 -15.29 5.89
N PRO A 44 6.70 -16.34 5.07
CA PRO A 44 5.68 -17.37 4.99
C PRO A 44 5.54 -18.09 6.35
N LYS A 45 4.31 -18.51 6.68
CA LYS A 45 3.97 -19.14 7.97
C LYS A 45 4.92 -20.27 8.39
N SER A 46 5.49 -21.00 7.43
CA SER A 46 6.41 -22.13 7.67
C SER A 46 7.76 -21.73 8.30
N CYS A 47 8.15 -20.46 8.29
CA CYS A 47 9.36 -19.94 8.97
C CYS A 47 9.02 -19.05 10.17
N GLY A 48 7.84 -19.19 10.76
CA GLY A 48 7.46 -18.43 11.96
C GLY A 48 7.06 -16.97 11.69
N GLY A 49 6.75 -16.61 10.45
CA GLY A 49 6.31 -15.28 10.05
C GLY A 49 5.00 -14.85 10.72
N LYS A 50 5.11 -14.13 11.84
CA LYS A 50 3.99 -13.53 12.57
C LYS A 50 3.81 -12.04 12.31
N VAL A 51 4.77 -11.43 11.60
CA VAL A 51 4.80 -9.98 11.39
C VAL A 51 4.03 -9.65 10.11
N LYS A 52 2.84 -9.09 10.30
CA LYS A 52 2.07 -8.44 9.24
C LYS A 52 2.37 -6.96 9.31
N GLU A 53 2.80 -6.40 8.19
CA GLU A 53 3.10 -4.98 8.11
C GLU A 53 2.28 -4.33 7.02
N LEU A 54 1.75 -3.16 7.35
CA LEU A 54 1.01 -2.35 6.41
C LEU A 54 2.00 -1.79 5.39
N VAL A 55 1.65 -1.94 4.12
CA VAL A 55 2.39 -1.36 2.99
C VAL A 55 1.43 -0.70 2.02
N HIS A 56 1.94 0.20 1.18
CA HIS A 56 1.14 0.71 0.07
C HIS A 56 0.87 -0.41 -0.95
N ARG A 57 -0.29 -0.38 -1.61
CA ARG A 57 -0.63 -1.33 -2.67
C ARG A 57 0.39 -1.35 -3.82
N ILE A 58 0.99 -0.21 -4.14
CA ILE A 58 2.05 -0.12 -5.15
C ILE A 58 3.34 -0.81 -4.68
N CYS A 59 3.71 -0.64 -3.41
CA CYS A 59 4.85 -1.33 -2.80
C CYS A 59 4.61 -2.84 -2.76
N HIS A 60 3.41 -3.26 -2.35
CA HIS A 60 3.00 -4.66 -2.34
C HIS A 60 3.13 -5.29 -3.73
N ARG A 61 2.58 -4.63 -4.76
CA ARG A 61 2.69 -5.08 -6.15
C ARG A 61 4.14 -5.14 -6.63
N LYS A 62 4.99 -4.17 -6.28
CA LYS A 62 6.40 -4.18 -6.70
C LYS A 62 7.16 -5.36 -6.09
N ILE A 63 6.92 -5.68 -4.81
CA ILE A 63 7.56 -6.84 -4.16
C ILE A 63 7.22 -8.12 -4.91
N HIS A 64 5.93 -8.39 -5.18
CA HIS A 64 5.50 -9.58 -5.91
C HIS A 64 5.84 -9.57 -7.41
N ALA A 65 6.05 -8.40 -8.00
CA ALA A 65 6.49 -8.29 -9.39
C ALA A 65 7.99 -8.54 -9.57
N THR A 66 8.79 -8.27 -8.53
CA THR A 66 10.26 -8.41 -8.58
C THR A 66 10.75 -9.70 -7.93
N LEU A 67 10.12 -10.15 -6.85
CA LEU A 67 10.55 -11.32 -6.10
C LEU A 67 9.46 -12.39 -6.06
N SER A 68 9.88 -13.64 -6.23
CA SER A 68 9.02 -14.80 -6.00
C SER A 68 8.89 -15.10 -4.50
N GLU A 69 7.81 -15.76 -4.08
CA GLU A 69 7.58 -16.16 -2.69
C GLU A 69 8.76 -16.98 -2.10
N ARG A 70 9.43 -17.79 -2.93
CA ARG A 70 10.64 -18.55 -2.57
C ARG A 70 11.84 -17.67 -2.27
N GLU A 71 12.05 -16.61 -3.03
CA GLU A 71 13.16 -15.67 -2.82
C GLU A 71 12.89 -14.78 -1.62
N LEU A 72 11.64 -14.35 -1.46
CA LEU A 72 11.17 -13.61 -0.30
C LEU A 72 11.41 -14.39 1.00
N GLY A 73 11.08 -15.68 1.01
CA GLY A 73 11.27 -16.53 2.18
C GLY A 73 12.73 -16.94 2.45
N LYS A 74 13.64 -16.83 1.48
CA LYS A 74 15.02 -17.35 1.60
C LYS A 74 16.07 -16.26 1.82
N ASP A 75 16.05 -15.22 0.98
CA ASP A 75 17.07 -14.16 0.98
C ASP A 75 16.48 -12.81 1.42
N PHE A 76 15.20 -12.55 1.08
CA PHE A 76 14.55 -11.26 1.30
C PHE A 76 13.51 -11.27 2.43
N HIS A 77 13.81 -11.96 3.52
CA HIS A 77 12.90 -12.14 4.66
C HIS A 77 12.83 -10.93 5.63
N THR A 78 13.42 -9.80 5.25
CA THR A 78 13.42 -8.54 6.03
C THR A 78 13.28 -7.33 5.11
N TRP A 79 12.73 -6.21 5.60
CA TRP A 79 12.68 -4.96 4.84
C TRP A 79 14.05 -4.43 4.44
N ALA A 80 15.06 -4.63 5.29
CA ALA A 80 16.43 -4.24 4.98
C ALA A 80 16.95 -5.03 3.77
N ALA A 81 16.73 -6.35 3.73
CA ALA A 81 17.08 -7.17 2.57
C ALA A 81 16.32 -6.73 1.32
N LEU A 82 15.01 -6.49 1.41
CA LEU A 82 14.23 -5.97 0.28
C LEU A 82 14.78 -4.65 -0.26
N ARG A 83 15.20 -3.73 0.61
CA ARG A 83 15.80 -2.45 0.22
C ARG A 83 17.20 -2.59 -0.39
N GLN A 84 17.90 -3.71 -0.15
CA GLN A 84 19.18 -4.00 -0.80
C GLN A 84 19.01 -4.53 -2.24
N HIS A 85 17.83 -5.05 -2.60
CA HIS A 85 17.59 -5.52 -3.96
C HIS A 85 17.60 -4.33 -4.95
N PRO A 86 18.42 -4.35 -6.02
CA PRO A 86 18.67 -3.18 -6.86
C PRO A 86 17.40 -2.63 -7.53
N GLU A 87 16.50 -3.52 -7.98
CA GLU A 87 15.21 -3.09 -8.55
C GLU A 87 14.27 -2.46 -7.53
N ILE A 88 14.28 -2.96 -6.29
CA ILE A 88 13.43 -2.45 -5.22
C ILE A 88 14.00 -1.13 -4.72
N ALA A 89 15.31 -1.03 -4.55
CA ALA A 89 16.02 0.20 -4.21
C ALA A 89 15.73 1.33 -5.22
N THR A 90 15.81 1.02 -6.51
CA THR A 90 15.48 1.96 -7.60
C THR A 90 14.03 2.42 -7.51
N PHE A 91 13.11 1.48 -7.29
CA PHE A 91 11.70 1.80 -7.09
C PHE A 91 11.45 2.64 -5.83
N VAL A 92 12.12 2.33 -4.72
CA VAL A 92 12.00 3.07 -3.45
C VAL A 92 12.49 4.51 -3.62
N ASN A 93 13.62 4.70 -4.30
CA ASN A 93 14.15 6.04 -4.59
C ASN A 93 13.18 6.84 -5.46
N TRP A 94 12.66 6.22 -6.53
CA TRP A 94 11.67 6.82 -7.42
C TRP A 94 10.34 7.15 -6.72
N VAL A 95 9.83 6.23 -5.88
CA VAL A 95 8.55 6.45 -5.19
C VAL A 95 8.71 7.47 -4.07
N ALA A 96 9.87 7.52 -3.39
CA ALA A 96 10.12 8.49 -2.32
C ALA A 96 9.93 9.93 -2.80
N GLY A 97 10.36 10.26 -4.02
CA GLY A 97 10.27 11.61 -4.60
C GLY A 97 8.87 12.07 -5.05
N LYS A 98 7.83 11.24 -4.99
CA LYS A 98 6.46 11.61 -5.40
C LYS A 98 5.72 12.37 -4.25
N PRO A 99 4.42 12.69 -4.37
CA PRO A 99 3.57 13.01 -3.21
C PRO A 99 3.02 11.74 -2.50
N ALA A 100 2.75 11.81 -1.20
CA ALA A 100 2.24 10.67 -0.39
C ALA A 100 0.85 10.18 -0.84
N THR A 101 0.06 11.05 -1.46
CA THR A 101 -1.24 10.75 -2.08
C THR A 101 -1.12 10.08 -3.45
N PHE A 102 0.10 9.84 -3.96
CA PHE A 102 0.31 9.26 -5.28
C PHE A 102 -0.16 7.80 -5.34
N TYR A 103 -1.32 7.61 -5.96
CA TYR A 103 -1.90 6.32 -6.27
C TYR A 103 -1.71 6.04 -7.77
N ASP A 104 -0.80 5.13 -8.10
CA ASP A 104 -0.70 4.61 -9.47
C ASP A 104 -1.77 3.53 -9.63
N ASN A 105 -2.88 3.88 -10.28
CA ASN A 105 -3.78 2.87 -10.83
C ASN A 105 -3.05 2.25 -12.02
N SER A 106 -2.15 1.30 -11.76
CA SER A 106 -1.48 0.55 -12.82
C SER A 106 -2.56 -0.18 -13.61
N ARG A 107 -3.08 0.47 -14.65
CA ARG A 107 -3.93 -0.14 -15.66
C ARG A 107 -3.07 -1.24 -16.26
N LYS A 108 -3.47 -2.50 -16.07
CA LYS A 108 -2.88 -3.60 -16.83
C LYS A 108 -2.94 -3.21 -18.31
N PRO A 109 -1.83 -3.25 -19.08
CA PRO A 109 -1.93 -3.08 -20.52
C PRO A 109 -2.91 -4.13 -21.02
N ALA A 110 -3.98 -3.67 -21.68
CA ALA A 110 -4.98 -4.56 -22.25
C ALA A 110 -4.25 -5.56 -23.16
N ARG A 111 -4.41 -6.85 -22.88
CA ARG A 111 -3.83 -7.90 -23.70
C ARG A 111 -4.48 -7.79 -25.07
N ARG A 112 -3.74 -7.27 -26.04
CA ARG A 112 -4.17 -7.18 -27.43
C ARG A 112 -4.09 -8.60 -27.98
N GLY A 113 -5.21 -9.32 -27.89
CA GLY A 113 -5.40 -10.60 -28.55
C GLY A 113 -5.41 -10.38 -30.07
N GLY A 114 -4.59 -11.15 -30.75
CA GLY A 114 -4.51 -11.30 -32.20
C GLY A 114 -3.84 -12.63 -32.48
#